data_AF-A0A956DD10-F1
#
_entry.id   AF-A0A956DD10-F1
#
_cell.length_a   1.000
_cell.length_b   1.000
_cell.length_c   1.000
_cell.angle_alpha   90.00
_cell.angle_beta   90.00
_cell.angle_gamma   90.00
#
_symmetry.space_group_name_H-M   'P 1'
#
loop_
_entity.id
_entity.type
_entity.pdbx_description
1 polymer ?
#
loop_
_entity_poly.entity_id
_entity_poly.type
_entity_poly.pdbx_seq_one_letter_code
_entity_poly.pdbx_strand_id
1 'polypeptide(L)'
;MRFASLHTFVAYLLAGVGFLALSIGDELGVGSKVLFAAGWLTSLLVPDARRAKPRYQAAWNAVLIAYLAVALLRIFLFGEGLLALGLELSGTLQVIKLFQRRIAKDHQQIQALAFLHLVAATILSTGLEYGLVFFAYVVLVPWMFALTHLRTEIEAHYDAAAEPAAVERVLASRRIAGWRFLFATASLSIPLFLATAAFFLLFPRVGMGFLSFGDGMGRQMAGFSGEVELGGFGVIRTDPTVVLRVLPDTPDAEPSQRSFRLRGTSFDHYEDARWT
;
A
#
# COMPACT_ATOMS: atom_id res chain seq x y z
N MET A 1 -22.00 -0.96 -20.74
CA MET A 1 -22.37 -0.70 -19.33
C MET A 1 -23.04 0.67 -19.24
N ARG A 2 -23.85 0.94 -18.20
CA ARG A 2 -24.33 2.32 -17.93
C ARG A 2 -23.16 3.17 -17.45
N PHE A 3 -23.14 4.48 -17.76
CA PHE A 3 -22.05 5.37 -17.37
C PHE A 3 -21.82 5.37 -15.85
N ALA A 4 -22.89 5.48 -15.05
CA ALA A 4 -22.78 5.44 -13.59
C ALA A 4 -22.12 4.15 -13.04
N SER A 5 -22.47 3.00 -13.63
CA SER A 5 -21.90 1.70 -13.24
C SER A 5 -20.42 1.60 -13.64
N LEU A 6 -20.06 2.11 -14.82
CA LEU A 6 -18.68 2.13 -15.28
C LEU A 6 -17.81 3.07 -14.43
N HIS A 7 -18.28 4.28 -14.14
CA HIS A 7 -17.58 5.23 -13.27
C HIS A 7 -17.37 4.67 -11.87
N THR A 8 -18.41 4.05 -11.30
CA THR A 8 -18.29 3.36 -10.01
C THR A 8 -17.27 2.23 -10.09
N PHE A 9 -17.34 1.38 -11.11
CA PHE A 9 -16.42 0.26 -11.27
C PHE A 9 -14.96 0.73 -11.34
N VAL A 10 -14.66 1.73 -12.17
CA VAL A 10 -13.30 2.30 -12.29
C VAL A 10 -12.84 2.93 -10.97
N ALA A 11 -13.72 3.65 -10.27
CA ALA A 11 -13.39 4.24 -8.97
C ALA A 11 -13.05 3.15 -7.92
N TYR A 12 -13.77 2.03 -7.94
CA TYR A 12 -13.51 0.90 -7.05
C TYR A 12 -12.22 0.16 -7.38
N LEU A 13 -11.92 -0.04 -8.67
CA LEU A 13 -10.64 -0.59 -9.09
C LEU A 13 -9.48 0.32 -8.66
N LEU A 14 -9.61 1.63 -8.89
CA LEU A 14 -8.57 2.59 -8.51
C LEU A 14 -8.37 2.63 -6.99
N ALA A 15 -9.45 2.61 -6.20
CA ALA A 15 -9.37 2.51 -4.75
C ALA A 15 -8.73 1.19 -4.29
N GLY A 16 -9.08 0.07 -4.92
CA GLY A 16 -8.50 -1.24 -4.62
C GLY A 16 -6.99 -1.26 -4.90
N VAL A 17 -6.55 -0.68 -6.03
CA VAL A 17 -5.12 -0.52 -6.35
C VAL A 17 -4.42 0.38 -5.34
N GLY A 18 -5.06 1.46 -4.87
CA GLY A 18 -4.54 2.30 -3.79
C GLY A 18 -4.36 1.53 -2.47
N PHE A 19 -5.36 0.77 -2.04
CA PHE A 19 -5.25 -0.08 -0.84
C PHE A 19 -4.19 -1.17 -0.98
N LEU A 20 -4.05 -1.75 -2.16
CA LEU A 20 -3.02 -2.74 -2.44
C LEU A 20 -1.63 -2.08 -2.36
N ALA A 21 -1.47 -0.87 -2.90
CA ALA A 21 -0.24 -0.08 -2.76
C ALA A 21 0.14 0.15 -1.28
N LEU A 22 -0.81 0.60 -0.46
CA LEU A 22 -0.63 0.76 0.99
C LEU A 22 -0.27 -0.56 1.69
N SER A 23 -0.85 -1.68 1.24
CA SER A 23 -0.70 -2.98 1.88
C SER A 23 0.66 -3.64 1.63
N ILE A 24 1.41 -3.18 0.62
CA ILE A 24 2.78 -3.65 0.35
C ILE A 24 3.74 -3.20 1.45
N GLY A 25 3.50 -2.03 2.07
CA GLY A 25 4.32 -1.55 3.17
C GLY A 25 4.11 -2.34 4.47
N ASP A 26 5.15 -2.38 5.31
CA ASP A 26 5.13 -3.02 6.63
C ASP A 26 4.65 -2.11 7.76
N GLU A 27 4.45 -0.82 7.48
CA GLU A 27 3.95 0.18 8.46
C GLU A 27 2.51 -0.07 8.90
N LEU A 28 1.70 -0.75 8.07
CA LEU A 28 0.32 -1.08 8.40
C LEU A 28 0.23 -2.45 9.08
N GLY A 29 -0.38 -2.47 10.26
CA GLY A 29 -0.73 -3.72 10.93
C GLY A 29 -1.70 -4.57 10.10
N VAL A 30 -1.62 -5.90 10.26
CA VAL A 30 -2.50 -6.87 9.57
C VAL A 30 -3.98 -6.56 9.80
N GLY A 31 -4.33 -6.12 11.01
CA GLY A 31 -5.70 -5.71 11.35
C GLY A 31 -6.22 -4.57 10.46
N SER A 32 -5.41 -3.54 10.23
CA SER A 32 -5.76 -2.40 9.37
C SER A 32 -5.89 -2.82 7.91
N LYS A 33 -4.98 -3.69 7.41
CA LYS A 33 -5.06 -4.25 6.05
C LYS A 33 -6.38 -5.02 5.84
N VAL A 34 -6.74 -5.89 6.77
CA VAL A 34 -8.01 -6.64 6.73
C VAL A 34 -9.21 -5.71 6.82
N LEU A 35 -9.17 -4.70 7.71
CA LEU A 35 -10.24 -3.73 7.85
C LEU A 35 -10.47 -2.93 6.56
N PHE A 36 -9.40 -2.49 5.88
CA PHE A 36 -9.51 -1.76 4.62
C PHE A 36 -10.04 -2.64 3.49
N ALA A 37 -9.55 -3.88 3.38
CA ALA A 37 -10.06 -4.84 2.41
C ALA A 37 -11.55 -5.16 2.64
N ALA A 38 -11.93 -5.40 3.90
CA ALA A 38 -13.32 -5.63 4.29
C ALA A 38 -14.19 -4.39 4.05
N GLY A 39 -13.71 -3.20 4.38
CA GLY A 39 -14.39 -1.93 4.14
C GLY A 39 -14.61 -1.66 2.65
N TRP A 40 -13.58 -1.91 1.83
CA TRP A 40 -13.67 -1.83 0.37
C TRP A 40 -14.75 -2.77 -0.18
N LEU A 41 -14.72 -4.06 0.18
CA LEU A 41 -15.70 -5.05 -0.28
C LEU A 41 -17.12 -4.77 0.22
N THR A 42 -17.29 -4.48 1.52
CA THR A 42 -18.61 -4.24 2.12
C THR A 42 -19.25 -2.95 1.62
N SER A 43 -18.46 -1.95 1.22
CA SER A 43 -19.00 -0.71 0.65
C SER A 43 -19.72 -0.91 -0.69
N LEU A 44 -19.41 -1.98 -1.44
CA LEU A 44 -20.11 -2.37 -2.68
C LEU A 44 -21.56 -2.79 -2.41
N LEU A 45 -21.83 -3.37 -1.23
CA LEU A 45 -23.15 -3.89 -0.87
C LEU A 45 -24.14 -2.78 -0.48
N VAL A 46 -23.66 -1.56 -0.28
CA VAL A 46 -24.50 -0.43 0.15
C VAL A 46 -25.24 0.16 -1.05
N PRO A 47 -26.59 0.20 -1.03
CA PRO A 47 -27.37 0.82 -2.11
C PRO A 47 -27.24 2.35 -2.09
N ASP A 48 -27.32 2.97 -3.27
CA ASP A 48 -27.23 4.43 -3.41
C ASP A 48 -28.34 5.16 -2.64
N ALA A 49 -29.54 4.58 -2.55
CA ALA A 49 -30.65 5.08 -1.75
C ALA A 49 -30.33 5.21 -0.25
N ARG A 50 -29.47 4.34 0.29
CA ARG A 50 -29.02 4.43 1.70
C ARG A 50 -28.03 5.59 1.87
N ARG A 51 -27.13 5.81 0.90
CA ARG A 51 -26.16 6.91 0.92
C ARG A 51 -26.80 8.28 0.79
N ALA A 52 -27.96 8.37 0.15
CA ALA A 52 -28.71 9.62 0.01
C ALA A 52 -29.21 10.18 1.36
N LYS A 53 -29.38 9.34 2.39
CA LYS A 53 -29.96 9.76 3.67
C LYS A 53 -28.98 10.65 4.47
N PRO A 54 -29.39 11.85 4.95
CA PRO A 54 -28.53 12.75 5.71
C PRO A 54 -27.97 12.12 7.00
N ARG A 55 -28.79 11.34 7.72
CA ARG A 55 -28.36 10.61 8.94
C ARG A 55 -27.22 9.64 8.68
N TYR A 56 -27.21 8.99 7.51
CA TYR A 56 -26.16 8.06 7.13
C TYR A 56 -24.84 8.79 6.86
N GLN A 57 -24.90 9.95 6.20
CA GLN A 57 -23.72 10.80 5.98
C GLN A 57 -23.17 11.34 7.30
N ALA A 58 -24.05 11.83 8.19
CA ALA A 58 -23.67 12.32 9.51
C ALA A 58 -23.02 11.23 10.39
N ALA A 59 -23.53 9.99 10.34
CA ALA A 59 -22.95 8.87 11.07
C ALA A 59 -21.50 8.59 10.64
N TRP A 60 -21.22 8.54 9.34
CA TRP A 60 -19.86 8.35 8.83
C TRP A 60 -18.93 9.54 9.11
N ASN A 61 -19.44 10.76 9.11
CA ASN A 61 -18.66 11.93 9.55
C ASN A 61 -18.33 11.86 11.04
N ALA A 62 -19.26 11.40 11.88
CA ALA A 62 -19.01 11.18 13.31
C ALA A 62 -17.96 10.10 13.54
N VAL A 63 -18.01 9.00 12.77
CA VAL A 63 -16.96 7.95 12.78
C VAL A 63 -15.60 8.53 12.40
N LEU A 64 -15.52 9.37 11.36
CA LEU A 64 -14.27 10.02 10.99
C LEU A 64 -13.72 10.91 12.10
N ILE A 65 -14.56 11.75 12.70
CA ILE A 65 -14.14 12.64 13.80
C ILE A 65 -13.68 11.83 15.02
N ALA A 66 -14.42 10.77 15.38
CA ALA A 66 -14.04 9.89 16.47
C ALA A 66 -12.70 9.20 16.19
N TYR A 67 -12.51 8.69 14.97
CA TYR A 67 -11.24 8.06 14.59
C TYR A 67 -10.08 9.06 14.61
N LEU A 68 -10.28 10.29 14.13
CA LEU A 68 -9.28 11.36 14.20
C LEU A 68 -8.92 11.69 15.65
N ALA A 69 -9.90 11.78 16.55
CA ALA A 69 -9.67 12.01 17.96
C ALA A 69 -8.85 10.87 18.59
N VAL A 70 -9.18 9.61 18.28
CA VAL A 70 -8.42 8.45 18.74
C VAL A 70 -6.99 8.46 18.19
N ALA A 71 -6.78 8.80 16.92
CA ALA A 71 -5.45 8.91 16.33
C ALA A 71 -4.61 10.00 17.02
N LEU A 72 -5.19 11.16 17.33
CA LEU A 72 -4.52 12.21 18.09
C LEU A 72 -4.17 11.75 19.51
N LEU A 73 -5.10 11.08 20.20
CA LEU A 73 -4.82 10.50 21.53
C LEU A 73 -3.70 9.46 21.48
N ARG A 74 -3.63 8.63 20.43
CA ARG A 74 -2.54 7.67 20.22
C ARG A 74 -1.18 8.36 20.11
N ILE A 75 -1.10 9.48 19.39
CA ILE A 75 0.12 10.29 19.29
C ILE A 75 0.50 10.87 20.66
N PHE A 76 -0.44 11.52 21.35
CA PHE A 76 -0.13 12.25 22.58
C PHE A 76 0.10 11.36 23.81
N LEU A 77 -0.62 10.24 23.92
CA LEU A 77 -0.56 9.37 25.11
C LEU A 77 0.42 8.21 24.95
N PHE A 78 0.55 7.65 23.75
CA PHE A 78 1.37 6.46 23.50
C PHE A 78 2.61 6.74 22.66
N GLY A 79 2.79 7.98 22.17
CA GLY A 79 3.97 8.37 21.41
C GLY A 79 4.08 7.68 20.06
N GLU A 80 2.97 7.23 19.48
CA GLU A 80 2.98 6.52 18.19
C GLU A 80 3.43 7.42 17.03
N GLY A 81 4.12 6.81 16.06
CA GLY A 81 4.69 7.52 14.91
C GLY A 81 3.64 8.15 14.01
N LEU A 82 3.87 9.41 13.62
CA LEU A 82 2.96 10.19 12.77
C LEU A 82 2.75 9.56 11.38
N LEU A 83 3.78 8.92 10.83
CA LEU A 83 3.71 8.28 9.50
C LEU A 83 2.69 7.13 9.49
N ALA A 84 2.86 6.15 10.38
CA ALA A 84 1.98 4.98 10.46
C ALA A 84 0.51 5.37 10.68
N LEU A 85 0.25 6.29 11.62
CA LEU A 85 -1.10 6.80 11.88
C LEU A 85 -1.66 7.62 10.72
N GLY A 86 -0.83 8.40 10.03
CA GLY A 86 -1.23 9.14 8.83
C GLY A 86 -1.67 8.21 7.70
N LEU A 87 -0.94 7.09 7.50
CA LEU A 87 -1.31 6.06 6.53
C LEU A 87 -2.61 5.37 6.94
N GLU A 88 -2.76 4.99 8.21
CA GLU A 88 -3.98 4.37 8.75
C GLU A 88 -5.20 5.30 8.58
N LEU A 89 -5.04 6.59 8.87
CA LEU A 89 -6.06 7.62 8.67
C LEU A 89 -6.41 7.79 7.19
N SER A 90 -5.41 7.81 6.30
CA SER A 90 -5.65 7.94 4.85
C SER A 90 -6.43 6.74 4.29
N GLY A 91 -6.12 5.52 4.74
CA GLY A 91 -6.86 4.31 4.37
C GLY A 91 -8.29 4.35 4.90
N THR A 92 -8.45 4.74 6.16
CA THR A 92 -9.76 4.94 6.81
C THR A 92 -10.61 5.98 6.08
N LEU A 93 -10.02 7.12 5.69
CA LEU A 93 -10.67 8.15 4.90
C LEU A 93 -11.18 7.59 3.57
N GLN A 94 -10.39 6.77 2.88
CA GLN A 94 -10.81 6.21 1.60
C GLN A 94 -11.97 5.22 1.77
N VAL A 95 -11.95 4.38 2.81
CA VAL A 95 -13.08 3.49 3.15
C VAL A 95 -14.34 4.32 3.41
N ILE A 96 -14.26 5.35 4.24
CA ILE A 96 -15.39 6.23 4.55
C ILE A 96 -15.92 6.90 3.28
N LYS A 97 -15.03 7.38 2.40
CA LYS A 97 -15.44 7.99 1.12
C LYS A 97 -16.13 7.00 0.18
N LEU A 98 -15.71 5.74 0.14
CA LEU A 98 -16.43 4.69 -0.60
C LEU A 98 -17.85 4.49 -0.06
N PHE A 99 -18.03 4.55 1.27
CA PHE A 99 -19.34 4.47 1.91
C PHE A 99 -20.21 5.71 1.69
N GLN A 100 -19.62 6.89 1.47
CA GLN A 100 -20.32 8.16 1.32
C GLN A 100 -20.53 8.63 -0.13
N ARG A 101 -19.84 8.01 -1.12
CA ARG A 101 -19.81 8.50 -2.51
C ARG A 101 -21.20 8.78 -3.08
N ARG A 102 -21.37 9.97 -3.65
CA ARG A 102 -22.63 10.41 -4.27
C ARG A 102 -22.46 11.40 -5.40
N ILE A 103 -21.50 12.32 -5.29
CA ILE A 103 -21.28 13.39 -6.26
C ILE A 103 -19.92 13.24 -6.93
N ALA A 104 -19.66 13.99 -8.00
CA ALA A 104 -18.36 13.96 -8.69
C ALA A 104 -17.20 14.26 -7.73
N LYS A 105 -17.39 15.21 -6.80
CA LYS A 105 -16.39 15.59 -5.79
C LYS A 105 -15.96 14.41 -4.89
N ASP A 106 -16.87 13.50 -4.54
CA ASP A 106 -16.51 12.33 -3.73
C ASP A 106 -15.61 11.37 -4.52
N HIS A 107 -15.84 11.25 -5.83
CA HIS A 107 -15.03 10.42 -6.72
C HIS A 107 -13.64 11.02 -6.92
N GLN A 108 -13.53 12.35 -7.03
CA GLN A 108 -12.25 13.05 -7.03
C GLN A 108 -11.47 12.84 -5.72
N GLN A 109 -12.15 12.82 -4.58
CA GLN A 109 -11.52 12.54 -3.28
C GLN A 109 -11.02 11.10 -3.19
N ILE A 110 -11.79 10.12 -3.67
CA ILE A 110 -11.33 8.71 -3.75
C ILE A 110 -10.11 8.59 -4.66
N GLN A 111 -10.11 9.30 -5.80
CA GLN A 111 -8.98 9.37 -6.72
C GLN A 111 -7.73 9.99 -6.06
N ALA A 112 -7.89 11.12 -5.36
CA ALA A 112 -6.79 11.77 -4.66
C ALA A 112 -6.22 10.90 -3.53
N LEU A 113 -7.07 10.18 -2.79
CA LEU A 113 -6.62 9.24 -1.77
C LEU A 113 -5.89 8.04 -2.37
N ALA A 114 -6.37 7.47 -3.47
CA ALA A 114 -5.66 6.40 -4.18
C ALA A 114 -4.29 6.86 -4.68
N PHE A 115 -4.18 8.09 -5.18
CA PHE A 115 -2.91 8.70 -5.56
C PHE A 115 -1.97 8.86 -4.36
N LEU A 116 -2.48 9.38 -3.24
CA LEU A 116 -1.71 9.53 -2.01
C LEU A 116 -1.15 8.18 -1.54
N HIS A 117 -1.95 7.11 -1.62
CA HIS A 117 -1.52 5.75 -1.27
C HIS A 117 -0.43 5.20 -2.18
N LEU A 118 -0.52 5.50 -3.48
CA LEU A 118 0.54 5.15 -4.42
C LEU A 118 1.84 5.88 -4.10
N VAL A 119 1.77 7.19 -3.82
CA VAL A 119 2.93 7.99 -3.43
C VAL A 119 3.53 7.47 -2.13
N ALA A 120 2.71 7.14 -1.13
CA ALA A 120 3.17 6.52 0.10
C ALA A 120 3.91 5.21 -0.18
N ALA A 121 3.36 4.34 -1.02
CA ALA A 121 3.99 3.08 -1.38
C ALA A 121 5.38 3.22 -2.03
N THR A 122 5.68 4.36 -2.68
CA THR A 122 7.02 4.62 -3.21
C THR A 122 8.11 4.76 -2.14
N ILE A 123 7.72 5.09 -0.91
CA ILE A 123 8.63 5.23 0.24
C ILE A 123 8.68 3.91 1.01
N LEU A 124 7.56 3.20 1.07
CA LEU A 124 7.40 1.98 1.88
C LEU A 124 7.85 0.70 1.17
N SER A 125 7.98 0.71 -0.16
CA SER A 125 8.31 -0.48 -0.96
C SER A 125 9.45 -0.20 -1.94
N THR A 126 10.35 -1.17 -2.06
CA THR A 126 11.43 -1.21 -3.04
C THR A 126 11.34 -2.41 -3.98
N GLY A 127 10.36 -3.30 -3.78
CA GLY A 127 10.22 -4.54 -4.54
C GLY A 127 9.54 -4.35 -5.91
N LEU A 128 9.65 -5.38 -6.75
CA LEU A 128 9.07 -5.41 -8.10
C LEU A 128 7.53 -5.44 -8.07
N GLU A 129 6.93 -5.90 -6.96
CA GLU A 129 5.50 -5.90 -6.74
C GLU A 129 4.90 -4.49 -6.86
N TYR A 130 5.62 -3.45 -6.41
CA TYR A 130 5.20 -2.06 -6.57
C TYR A 130 5.02 -1.69 -8.05
N GLY A 131 5.88 -2.19 -8.94
CA GLY A 131 5.80 -1.93 -10.37
C GLY A 131 4.49 -2.42 -11.00
N LEU A 132 3.97 -3.57 -10.54
CA LEU A 132 2.68 -4.10 -10.99
C LEU A 132 1.50 -3.22 -10.53
N VAL A 133 1.54 -2.76 -9.28
CA VAL A 133 0.53 -1.86 -8.73
C VAL A 133 0.54 -0.52 -9.44
N PHE A 134 1.73 0.02 -9.66
CA PHE A 134 1.94 1.26 -10.39
C PHE A 134 1.41 1.16 -11.82
N PHE A 135 1.69 0.07 -12.53
CA PHE A 135 1.15 -0.17 -13.87
C PHE A 135 -0.38 -0.20 -13.87
N ALA A 136 -0.99 -0.95 -12.95
CA ALA A 136 -2.44 -0.99 -12.81
C ALA A 136 -3.03 0.40 -12.55
N TYR A 137 -2.38 1.19 -11.69
CA TYR A 137 -2.79 2.57 -11.40
C TYR A 137 -2.73 3.46 -12.65
N VAL A 138 -1.61 3.45 -13.38
CA VAL A 138 -1.40 4.26 -14.58
C VAL A 138 -2.44 3.96 -15.67
N VAL A 139 -2.86 2.71 -15.82
CA VAL A 139 -3.93 2.33 -16.77
C VAL A 139 -5.30 2.86 -16.34
N LEU A 140 -5.60 2.83 -15.03
CA LEU A 140 -6.91 3.22 -14.50
C LEU A 140 -7.10 4.74 -14.41
N VAL A 141 -6.04 5.50 -14.19
CA VAL A 141 -6.11 6.94 -13.94
C VAL A 141 -6.75 7.74 -15.08
N PRO A 142 -6.38 7.55 -16.37
CA PRO A 142 -7.02 8.27 -17.47
C PRO A 142 -8.52 8.00 -17.56
N TRP A 143 -8.95 6.75 -17.31
CA TRP A 143 -10.36 6.42 -17.23
C TRP A 143 -11.04 7.18 -16.10
N MET A 144 -10.42 7.21 -14.93
CA MET A 144 -10.98 7.91 -13.77
C MET A 144 -11.11 9.41 -14.02
N PHE A 145 -10.07 10.06 -14.57
CA PHE A 145 -10.11 11.47 -14.91
C PHE A 145 -11.20 11.78 -15.93
N ALA A 146 -11.26 11.03 -17.03
CA ALA A 146 -12.21 11.29 -18.10
C ALA A 146 -13.66 11.10 -17.64
N LEU A 147 -13.95 10.02 -16.90
CA LEU A 147 -15.29 9.77 -16.36
C LEU A 147 -15.68 10.78 -15.28
N THR A 148 -14.75 11.16 -14.41
CA THR A 148 -15.04 12.14 -13.35
C THR A 148 -15.22 13.55 -13.93
N HIS A 149 -14.45 13.91 -14.95
CA HIS A 149 -14.62 15.17 -15.68
C HIS A 149 -15.99 15.25 -16.36
N LEU A 150 -16.37 14.23 -17.14
CA LEU A 150 -17.70 14.16 -17.76
C LEU A 150 -18.83 14.24 -16.73
N ARG A 151 -18.67 13.57 -15.59
CA ARG A 151 -19.65 13.64 -14.51
C ARG A 151 -19.76 15.04 -13.93
N THR A 152 -18.63 15.71 -13.67
CA THR A 152 -18.63 17.10 -13.19
C THR A 152 -19.33 18.03 -14.16
N GLU A 153 -19.10 17.88 -15.47
CA GLU A 153 -19.78 18.66 -16.50
C GLU A 153 -21.29 18.41 -16.53
N ILE A 154 -21.72 17.14 -16.42
CA ILE A 154 -23.15 16.78 -16.36
C ILE A 154 -23.79 17.37 -15.10
N GLU A 155 -23.15 17.25 -13.93
CA GLU A 155 -23.65 17.79 -12.66
C GLU A 155 -23.74 19.33 -12.69
N ALA A 156 -22.82 20.00 -13.39
CA ALA A 156 -22.83 21.45 -13.57
C ALA A 156 -23.89 21.92 -14.58
N HIS A 157 -24.14 21.16 -15.64
CA HIS A 157 -25.07 21.55 -16.70
C HIS A 157 -26.54 21.45 -16.29
N TYR A 158 -26.90 20.46 -15.45
CA TYR A 158 -28.30 20.19 -15.07
C TYR A 158 -28.69 20.71 -13.68
N ASP A 159 -27.90 21.59 -13.06
CA ASP A 159 -28.01 22.00 -11.66
C ASP A 159 -28.45 20.84 -10.74
N ALA A 160 -27.46 20.05 -10.30
CA ALA A 160 -27.70 18.82 -9.53
C ALA A 160 -28.57 19.02 -8.26
N ALA A 161 -28.72 20.25 -7.74
CA ALA A 161 -29.60 20.56 -6.63
C ALA A 161 -31.06 20.79 -7.07
N ALA A 162 -31.28 21.36 -8.25
CA ALA A 162 -32.60 21.68 -8.78
C ALA A 162 -33.24 20.50 -9.55
N GLU A 163 -32.47 19.75 -10.34
CA GLU A 163 -33.00 18.67 -11.20
C GLU A 163 -32.28 17.31 -11.04
N PRO A 164 -32.36 16.68 -9.85
CA PRO A 164 -31.65 15.42 -9.57
C PRO A 164 -32.07 14.27 -10.52
N ALA A 165 -33.33 14.24 -10.96
CA ALA A 165 -33.84 13.21 -11.87
C ALA A 165 -33.31 13.34 -13.30
N ALA A 166 -32.95 14.55 -13.75
CA ALA A 166 -32.36 14.78 -15.07
C ALA A 166 -30.93 14.25 -15.12
N VAL A 167 -30.13 14.56 -14.09
CA VAL A 167 -28.77 14.04 -13.90
C VAL A 167 -28.78 12.50 -13.86
N GLU A 168 -29.66 11.90 -13.07
CA GLU A 168 -29.74 10.43 -12.96
C GLU A 168 -30.07 9.76 -14.31
N ARG A 169 -30.96 10.36 -15.11
CA ARG A 169 -31.31 9.84 -16.43
C ARG A 169 -30.14 9.88 -17.41
N VAL A 170 -29.36 10.96 -17.42
CA VAL A 170 -28.17 11.11 -18.28
C VAL A 170 -27.06 10.13 -17.86
N LEU A 171 -26.82 10.00 -16.55
CA LEU A 171 -25.84 9.04 -15.99
C LEU A 171 -26.25 7.57 -16.21
N ALA A 172 -27.55 7.30 -16.30
CA ALA A 172 -28.08 5.97 -16.65
C ALA A 172 -27.96 5.64 -18.14
N SER A 173 -27.61 6.61 -18.99
CA SER A 173 -27.46 6.41 -20.42
C SER A 173 -26.27 5.49 -20.75
N ARG A 174 -26.41 4.71 -21.83
CA ARG A 174 -25.41 3.73 -22.29
C ARG A 174 -24.47 4.28 -23.38
N ARG A 175 -24.73 5.50 -23.87
CA ARG A 175 -24.15 6.00 -25.13
C ARG A 175 -22.89 6.86 -24.94
N ILE A 176 -22.60 7.30 -23.72
CA ILE A 176 -21.56 8.31 -23.45
C ILE A 176 -20.15 7.70 -23.32
N ALA A 177 -20.02 6.49 -22.76
CA ALA A 177 -18.72 5.85 -22.53
C ALA A 177 -18.73 4.36 -22.97
N GLY A 178 -18.44 4.13 -24.25
CA GLY A 178 -18.29 2.78 -24.81
C GLY A 178 -16.86 2.23 -24.71
N TRP A 179 -16.67 0.97 -25.11
CA TRP A 179 -15.35 0.31 -25.13
C TRP A 179 -14.29 1.09 -25.92
N ARG A 180 -14.68 1.72 -27.03
CA ARG A 180 -13.76 2.54 -27.86
C ARG A 180 -13.22 3.75 -27.11
N PHE A 181 -14.06 4.38 -26.28
CA PHE A 181 -13.65 5.51 -25.43
C PHE A 181 -12.67 5.04 -24.36
N LEU A 182 -12.94 3.91 -23.69
CA LEU A 182 -12.02 3.33 -22.71
C LEU A 182 -10.68 2.94 -23.35
N PHE A 183 -10.70 2.29 -24.51
CA PHE A 183 -9.47 1.91 -25.19
C PHE A 183 -8.66 3.14 -25.63
N ALA A 184 -9.31 4.15 -26.20
CA ALA A 184 -8.65 5.39 -26.60
C ALA A 184 -8.05 6.12 -25.39
N THR A 185 -8.80 6.27 -24.30
CA THR A 185 -8.31 6.92 -23.07
C THR A 185 -7.24 6.11 -22.35
N ALA A 186 -7.29 4.77 -22.39
CA ALA A 186 -6.21 3.91 -21.92
C ALA A 186 -4.95 4.04 -22.77
N SER A 187 -5.06 4.21 -24.09
CA SER A 187 -3.88 4.37 -24.94
C SER A 187 -3.06 5.61 -24.56
N LEU A 188 -3.68 6.63 -23.96
CA LEU A 188 -2.99 7.80 -23.39
C LEU A 188 -2.08 7.44 -22.21
N SER A 189 -2.32 6.31 -21.52
CA SER A 189 -1.45 5.83 -20.45
C SER A 189 -0.18 5.15 -20.97
N ILE A 190 -0.14 4.73 -22.25
CA ILE A 190 0.99 3.99 -22.82
C ILE A 190 2.27 4.85 -22.83
N PRO A 191 2.28 6.10 -23.34
CA PRO A 191 3.49 6.93 -23.31
C PRO A 191 3.96 7.20 -21.89
N LEU A 192 3.04 7.46 -20.96
CA LEU A 192 3.36 7.69 -19.55
C LEU A 192 4.01 6.45 -18.93
N PHE A 193 3.42 5.28 -19.15
CA PHE A 193 3.98 4.02 -18.65
C PHE A 193 5.35 3.72 -19.25
N LEU A 194 5.52 3.86 -20.57
CA LEU A 194 6.81 3.63 -21.23
C LEU A 194 7.87 4.60 -20.71
N ALA A 195 7.53 5.86 -20.52
CA ALA A 195 8.43 6.84 -19.92
C ALA A 195 8.81 6.44 -18.49
N THR A 196 7.84 6.08 -17.64
CA THR A 196 8.16 5.65 -16.26
C THR A 196 8.94 4.34 -16.20
N ALA A 197 8.65 3.38 -17.07
CA ALA A 197 9.41 2.13 -17.18
C ALA A 197 10.85 2.41 -17.63
N ALA A 198 11.05 3.31 -18.59
CA ALA A 198 12.38 3.76 -18.98
C ALA A 198 13.13 4.41 -17.82
N PHE A 199 12.48 5.31 -17.06
CA PHE A 199 13.09 5.89 -15.85
C PHE A 199 13.44 4.84 -14.81
N PHE A 200 12.58 3.84 -14.59
CA PHE A 200 12.84 2.76 -13.65
C PHE A 200 14.06 1.92 -14.05
N LEU A 201 14.22 1.63 -15.34
CA LEU A 201 15.37 0.88 -15.86
C LEU A 201 16.66 1.71 -15.89
N LEU A 202 16.57 3.00 -16.20
CA LEU A 202 17.71 3.91 -16.26
C LEU A 202 18.21 4.34 -14.88
N PHE A 203 17.31 4.41 -13.90
CA PHE A 203 17.60 4.83 -12.52
C PHE A 203 17.15 3.75 -11.53
N PRO A 204 17.85 2.60 -11.47
CA PRO A 204 17.50 1.53 -10.55
C PRO A 204 17.63 2.04 -9.10
N ARG A 205 16.52 2.06 -8.36
CA ARG A 205 16.46 2.50 -6.95
C ARG A 205 17.25 1.59 -5.99
N VAL A 206 17.53 0.36 -6.42
CA VAL A 206 18.32 -0.64 -5.71
C VAL A 206 19.57 -0.94 -6.53
N GLY A 207 20.74 -1.04 -5.89
CA GLY A 207 21.99 -1.34 -6.58
C GLY A 207 21.89 -2.59 -7.45
N MET A 208 22.70 -2.69 -8.52
CA MET A 208 22.64 -3.74 -9.54
C MET A 208 22.68 -5.20 -9.02
N GLY A 209 22.94 -5.43 -7.73
CA GLY A 209 22.88 -6.75 -7.09
C GLY A 209 21.47 -7.34 -6.88
N PHE A 210 20.39 -6.54 -6.91
CA PHE A 210 19.02 -7.06 -6.69
C PHE A 210 18.43 -7.79 -7.91
N LEU A 211 18.94 -7.50 -9.12
CA LEU A 211 18.51 -8.18 -10.36
C LEU A 211 19.18 -9.54 -10.56
N SER A 212 20.04 -9.98 -9.63
CA SER A 212 20.50 -11.37 -9.56
C SER A 212 19.37 -12.25 -9.04
N PHE A 213 18.42 -12.54 -9.91
CA PHE A 213 17.46 -13.61 -9.72
C PHE A 213 18.23 -14.94 -9.62
N GLY A 214 18.50 -15.36 -8.40
CA GLY A 214 18.98 -16.71 -8.09
C GLY A 214 20.44 -16.96 -8.45
N ASP A 215 21.38 -16.38 -7.70
CA ASP A 215 22.40 -17.20 -7.02
C ASP A 215 23.16 -16.38 -5.97
N GLY A 216 23.14 -16.86 -4.73
CA GLY A 216 24.22 -16.71 -3.75
C GLY A 216 24.80 -15.34 -3.40
N MET A 217 24.03 -14.30 -3.05
CA MET A 217 24.64 -13.11 -2.43
C MET A 217 23.84 -12.53 -1.26
N GLY A 218 24.51 -12.41 -0.10
CA GLY A 218 23.98 -11.74 1.10
C GLY A 218 23.45 -12.67 2.21
N ARG A 219 23.78 -13.96 2.19
CA ARG A 219 23.45 -14.86 3.31
C ARG A 219 24.41 -14.56 4.47
N GLN A 220 24.09 -13.57 5.31
CA GLN A 220 24.66 -13.48 6.65
C GLN A 220 24.19 -14.70 7.45
N MET A 221 24.99 -15.77 7.39
CA MET A 221 24.76 -16.99 8.18
C MET A 221 25.51 -16.86 9.49
N ALA A 222 24.87 -17.27 10.59
CA ALA A 222 25.54 -17.33 11.88
C ALA A 222 26.70 -18.35 11.81
N GLY A 223 27.92 -17.89 12.05
CA GLY A 223 29.15 -18.70 11.97
C GLY A 223 30.40 -17.90 12.30
N PHE A 224 31.57 -18.55 12.23
CA PHE A 224 32.86 -17.84 12.32
C PHE A 224 33.25 -17.24 10.96
N SER A 225 33.57 -15.96 10.95
CA SER A 225 34.14 -15.25 9.81
C SER A 225 35.53 -14.70 10.18
N GLY A 226 36.35 -14.36 9.18
CA GLY A 226 37.63 -13.68 9.37
C GLY A 226 37.52 -12.17 9.62
N GLU A 227 36.31 -11.62 9.50
CA GLU A 227 36.01 -10.22 9.76
C GLU A 227 34.58 -10.09 10.33
N VAL A 228 34.31 -9.05 11.12
CA VAL A 228 32.95 -8.69 11.58
C VAL A 228 32.64 -7.25 11.20
N GLU A 229 31.68 -7.08 10.30
CA GLU A 229 31.17 -5.77 9.89
C GLU A 229 29.90 -5.39 10.69
N LEU A 230 29.96 -4.27 11.40
CA LEU A 230 28.84 -3.72 12.17
C LEU A 230 27.97 -2.84 11.27
N GLY A 231 26.65 -3.00 11.35
CA GLY A 231 25.70 -2.19 10.57
C GLY A 231 25.32 -2.77 9.21
N GLY A 232 25.70 -4.02 8.92
CA GLY A 232 25.17 -4.74 7.76
C GLY A 232 23.65 -4.91 7.83
N PHE A 233 22.99 -4.78 6.68
CA PHE A 233 21.55 -4.97 6.55
C PHE A 233 21.25 -6.44 6.19
N GLY A 234 20.37 -7.09 6.96
CA GLY A 234 19.94 -8.47 6.69
C GLY A 234 19.38 -9.18 7.92
N VAL A 235 18.66 -10.28 7.69
CA VAL A 235 18.26 -11.20 8.78
C VAL A 235 19.39 -12.20 8.95
N ILE A 236 20.10 -12.17 10.09
CA ILE A 236 21.07 -13.22 10.43
C ILE A 236 20.30 -14.55 10.51
N ARG A 237 20.58 -15.46 9.57
CA ARG A 237 19.94 -16.77 9.55
C ARG A 237 20.77 -17.74 10.38
N THR A 238 20.11 -18.43 11.31
CA THR A 238 20.71 -19.53 12.07
C THR A 238 21.07 -20.67 11.11
N ASP A 239 22.33 -21.09 11.16
CA ASP A 239 22.80 -22.30 10.48
C ASP A 239 22.71 -23.48 11.47
N PRO A 240 21.88 -24.51 11.21
CA PRO A 240 21.77 -25.68 12.10
C PRO A 240 22.96 -26.65 11.98
N THR A 241 23.99 -26.33 11.18
CA THR A 241 25.18 -27.16 11.01
C THR A 241 25.89 -27.39 12.35
N VAL A 242 26.03 -28.66 12.72
CA VAL A 242 26.71 -29.05 13.97
C VAL A 242 28.21 -28.83 13.82
N VAL A 243 28.76 -27.86 14.56
CA VAL A 243 30.19 -27.51 14.53
C VAL A 243 31.04 -28.30 15.54
N LEU A 244 30.46 -28.75 16.65
CA LEU A 244 31.16 -29.45 17.71
C LEU A 244 30.22 -30.39 18.47
N ARG A 245 30.72 -31.58 18.83
CA ARG A 245 30.11 -32.47 19.83
C ARG A 245 31.15 -32.75 20.90
N VAL A 246 30.80 -32.51 22.16
CA VAL A 246 31.68 -32.74 23.30
C VAL A 246 31.16 -33.95 24.07
N LEU A 247 32.02 -34.94 24.28
CA LEU A 247 31.72 -36.10 25.11
C LEU A 247 32.57 -36.00 26.38
N PRO A 248 31.97 -36.05 27.58
CA PRO A 248 32.75 -36.13 28.81
C PRO A 248 33.46 -37.50 28.90
N ASP A 249 34.65 -37.52 29.48
CA ASP A 249 35.44 -38.76 29.68
C ASP A 249 34.75 -39.76 30.63
N THR A 250 33.81 -39.30 31.44
CA THR A 250 33.06 -40.12 32.39
C THR A 250 31.58 -40.09 32.04
N PRO A 251 30.95 -41.25 31.73
CA PRO A 251 29.54 -41.33 31.33
C PRO A 251 28.55 -40.77 32.36
N ASP A 252 28.91 -40.85 33.64
CA ASP A 252 28.09 -40.44 34.78
C ASP A 252 28.52 -39.11 35.43
N ALA A 253 29.41 -38.34 34.78
CA ALA A 253 29.76 -37.03 35.30
C ALA A 253 28.60 -36.05 35.13
N GLU A 254 28.06 -35.55 36.24
CA GLU A 254 27.08 -34.46 36.19
C GLU A 254 27.67 -33.28 35.38
N PRO A 255 26.92 -32.74 34.40
CA PRO A 255 27.41 -31.63 33.61
C PRO A 255 27.72 -30.46 34.55
N SER A 256 29.01 -30.12 34.66
CA SER A 256 29.44 -29.05 35.56
C SER A 256 28.68 -27.77 35.20
N GLN A 257 28.00 -27.14 36.16
CA GLN A 257 27.30 -25.85 35.96
C GLN A 257 28.23 -24.67 35.61
N ARG A 258 29.53 -24.92 35.42
CA ARG A 258 30.47 -23.91 34.96
C ARG A 258 30.12 -23.53 33.52
N SER A 259 29.94 -22.24 33.25
CA SER A 259 29.70 -21.77 31.89
C SER A 259 30.90 -22.16 31.01
N PHE A 260 30.72 -23.14 30.14
CA PHE A 260 31.73 -23.47 29.14
C PHE A 260 31.76 -22.35 28.10
N ARG A 261 32.85 -21.59 28.08
CA ARG A 261 33.11 -20.59 27.05
C ARG A 261 34.07 -21.20 26.04
N LEU A 262 33.55 -21.59 24.88
CA LEU A 262 34.36 -22.02 23.76
C LEU A 262 34.90 -20.76 23.06
N ARG A 263 36.19 -20.47 23.25
CA ARG A 263 36.84 -19.38 22.53
C ARG A 263 36.92 -19.76 21.05
N GLY A 264 36.34 -18.92 20.20
CA GLY A 264 36.49 -19.00 18.75
C GLY A 264 37.71 -18.21 18.28
N THR A 265 37.47 -17.12 17.55
CA THR A 265 38.49 -16.16 17.13
C THR A 265 38.46 -14.87 17.96
N SER A 266 39.52 -14.08 17.92
CA SER A 266 39.58 -12.71 18.45
C SER A 266 40.02 -11.76 17.33
N PHE A 267 39.45 -10.55 17.32
CA PHE A 267 39.77 -9.49 16.39
C PHE A 267 40.37 -8.34 17.17
N ASP A 268 41.51 -7.83 16.69
CA ASP A 268 42.33 -6.87 17.44
C ASP A 268 42.43 -5.52 16.72
N HIS A 269 42.00 -5.44 15.45
CA HIS A 269 41.98 -4.20 14.65
C HIS A 269 40.55 -3.78 14.31
N TYR A 270 40.28 -2.48 14.43
CA TYR A 270 38.97 -1.89 14.11
C TYR A 270 39.14 -0.70 13.17
N GLU A 271 38.52 -0.78 11.99
CA GLU A 271 38.55 0.26 10.96
C GLU A 271 37.26 0.21 10.13
N ASP A 272 36.66 1.36 9.83
CA ASP A 272 35.45 1.48 8.98
C ASP A 272 34.31 0.48 9.31
N ALA A 273 33.97 0.37 10.59
CA ALA A 273 32.95 -0.55 11.10
C ALA A 273 33.27 -2.05 10.94
N ARG A 274 34.52 -2.41 10.61
CA ARG A 274 35.01 -3.79 10.50
C ARG A 274 35.98 -4.12 11.63
N TRP A 275 35.82 -5.31 12.21
CA TRP A 275 36.77 -5.94 13.12
C TRP A 275 37.54 -7.05 12.39
N THR A 276 38.87 -7.05 12.45
CA THR A 276 39.78 -8.07 11.89
C THR A 276 40.84 -8.52 12.88
#